data_AF-A0A653Z3P5-F1
#
_entry.id   AF-A0A653Z3P5-F1
#
_cell.length_a   1.000
_cell.length_b   1.000
_cell.length_c   1.000
_cell.angle_alpha   90.00
_cell.angle_beta   90.00
_cell.angle_gamma   90.00
#
_symmetry.space_group_name_H-M   'P 1'
#
loop_
_entity.id
_entity.type
_entity.pdbx_description
1 polymer ?
#
loop_
_entity_poly.entity_id
_entity_poly.type
_entity_poly.pdbx_seq_one_letter_code
_entity_poly.pdbx_strand_id
1 'polypeptide(L)'
;MTDTRPTRNAPPSPAPTAGIDPRGPRVAATITSVVLALVLLTAPSAFATTLLALQTVVFAVGATAGVQRTPYAWFFRRVVRPRLDPPAETEDPRPPRFAQTVGLAFAVVGLVGLLSGVTALGLVAVGLALVAALLNAVFDYCLGCEMYLLLKRLQPTT
;
A
#
# COMPACT_ATOMS: atom_id res chain seq x y z
N MET A 1 7.44 -14.79 -56.03
CA MET A 1 8.06 -15.21 -54.75
C MET A 1 7.40 -14.40 -53.65
N THR A 2 6.35 -14.94 -53.05
CA THR A 2 5.55 -14.26 -52.02
C THR A 2 5.98 -14.84 -50.68
N ASP A 3 6.63 -14.02 -49.85
CA ASP A 3 7.10 -14.38 -48.50
C ASP A 3 5.89 -14.45 -47.55
N THR A 4 5.34 -15.65 -47.34
CA THR A 4 4.35 -15.92 -46.29
C THR A 4 5.06 -16.17 -44.97
N ARG A 5 5.32 -15.12 -44.20
CA ARG A 5 5.65 -15.27 -42.77
C ARG A 5 4.39 -15.66 -42.00
N PRO A 6 4.39 -16.78 -41.25
CA PRO A 6 3.32 -17.06 -40.29
C PRO A 6 3.40 -16.05 -39.15
N THR A 7 2.31 -15.28 -38.95
CA THR A 7 2.12 -14.42 -37.78
C THR A 7 2.13 -15.30 -36.53
N ARG A 8 3.21 -15.20 -35.74
CA ARG A 8 3.35 -15.90 -34.47
C ARG A 8 2.26 -15.37 -33.53
N ASN A 9 1.31 -16.22 -33.16
CA ASN A 9 0.28 -15.91 -32.17
C ASN A 9 0.94 -15.50 -30.85
N ALA A 10 0.99 -14.20 -30.55
CA ALA A 10 1.37 -13.74 -29.23
C ALA A 10 0.26 -14.14 -28.25
N PRO A 11 0.59 -14.67 -27.06
CA PRO A 11 -0.42 -14.96 -26.05
C PRO A 11 -1.17 -13.65 -25.70
N PRO A 12 -2.49 -13.72 -25.45
CA PRO A 12 -3.27 -12.53 -25.12
C PRO A 12 -2.71 -11.89 -23.85
N SER A 13 -2.38 -10.60 -23.92
CA SER A 13 -2.01 -9.80 -22.75
C SER A 13 -3.11 -9.94 -21.69
N PRO A 14 -2.75 -10.20 -20.41
CA PRO A 14 -3.75 -10.36 -19.35
C PRO A 14 -4.64 -9.12 -19.30
N ALA A 15 -5.96 -9.32 -19.26
CA ALA A 15 -6.95 -8.25 -19.28
C ALA A 15 -6.59 -7.17 -18.24
N PRO A 16 -6.59 -5.87 -18.61
CA PRO A 16 -6.21 -4.82 -17.71
C PRO A 16 -7.16 -4.80 -16.51
N THR A 17 -6.63 -5.10 -15.32
CA THR A 17 -7.31 -4.78 -14.07
C THR A 17 -7.64 -3.29 -14.12
N ALA A 18 -8.88 -2.88 -13.85
CA ALA A 18 -9.26 -1.47 -13.86
C ALA A 18 -8.22 -0.64 -13.05
N GLY A 19 -7.48 0.21 -13.75
CA GLY A 19 -6.34 0.93 -13.19
C GLY A 19 -6.75 1.88 -12.07
N ILE A 20 -5.80 2.28 -11.24
CA ILE A 20 -6.02 3.20 -10.11
C ILE A 20 -5.31 4.53 -10.35
N ASP A 21 -5.87 5.61 -9.82
CA ASP A 21 -5.18 6.91 -9.82
C ASP A 21 -4.00 6.84 -8.83
N PRO A 22 -2.75 7.08 -9.26
CA PRO A 22 -1.55 6.97 -8.41
C PRO A 22 -1.57 7.97 -7.24
N ARG A 23 -2.33 9.07 -7.36
CA ARG A 23 -2.49 10.05 -6.27
C ARG A 23 -3.29 9.48 -5.09
N GLY A 24 -4.09 8.44 -5.30
CA GLY A 24 -4.87 7.77 -4.25
C GLY A 24 -3.97 7.12 -3.19
N PRO A 25 -3.07 6.18 -3.58
CA PRO A 25 -2.06 5.61 -2.69
C PRO A 25 -1.21 6.65 -1.95
N ARG A 26 -0.82 7.75 -2.60
CA ARG A 26 -0.05 8.84 -1.97
C ARG A 26 -0.82 9.48 -0.83
N VAL A 27 -2.07 9.89 -1.07
CA VAL A 27 -2.94 10.48 -0.03
C VAL A 27 -3.16 9.51 1.13
N ALA A 28 -3.37 8.22 0.82
CA ALA A 28 -3.48 7.19 1.85
C ALA A 28 -2.20 7.06 2.68
N ALA A 29 -1.02 7.17 2.05
CA ALA A 29 0.26 7.14 2.74
C ALA A 29 0.50 8.38 3.60
N THR A 30 0.08 9.57 3.16
CA THR A 30 0.11 10.79 3.98
C THR A 30 -0.72 10.61 5.25
N ILE A 31 -1.97 10.14 5.12
CA ILE A 31 -2.86 9.89 6.26
C ILE A 31 -2.25 8.84 7.19
N THR A 32 -1.75 7.73 6.62
CA THR A 32 -1.09 6.66 7.40
C THR A 32 0.13 7.19 8.16
N SER A 33 0.92 8.07 7.54
CA SER A 33 2.10 8.66 8.18
C SER A 33 1.71 9.49 9.40
N VAL A 34 0.64 10.29 9.29
CA VAL A 34 0.11 11.06 10.43
C VAL A 34 -0.37 10.12 11.54
N VAL A 35 -1.12 9.07 11.21
CA VAL A 35 -1.62 8.10 12.19
C VAL A 35 -0.46 7.39 12.91
N LEU A 36 0.52 6.87 12.18
CA LEU A 36 1.66 6.17 12.77
C LEU A 36 2.56 7.10 13.58
N ALA A 37 2.74 8.36 13.16
CA ALA A 37 3.43 9.37 13.96
C ALA A 37 2.71 9.63 15.28
N LEU A 38 1.37 9.77 15.27
CA LEU A 38 0.59 9.92 16.49
C LEU A 38 0.69 8.69 17.40
N VAL A 39 0.73 7.48 16.84
CA VAL A 39 0.98 6.25 17.61
C VAL A 39 2.34 6.33 18.32
N LEU A 40 3.41 6.72 17.64
CA LEU A 40 4.74 6.83 18.25
C LEU A 40 4.80 7.92 19.32
N LEU A 41 4.18 9.08 19.08
CA LEU A 41 4.19 10.21 20.01
C LEU A 41 3.40 9.95 21.29
N THR A 42 2.42 9.03 21.24
CA THR A 42 1.51 8.76 22.36
C THR A 42 1.71 7.38 22.97
N ALA A 43 2.63 6.56 22.47
CA ALA A 43 2.93 5.25 23.03
C ALA A 43 3.80 5.35 24.30
N PRO A 44 3.64 4.42 25.28
CA PRO A 44 2.61 3.39 25.35
C PRO A 44 1.34 3.92 26.03
N SER A 45 0.26 4.10 25.27
CA SER A 45 -1.06 4.46 25.81
C SER A 45 -2.17 3.64 25.16
N ALA A 46 -3.33 3.58 25.83
CA ALA A 46 -4.54 2.99 25.27
C ALA A 46 -4.96 3.70 23.96
N PHE A 47 -4.70 5.00 23.86
CA PHE A 47 -4.95 5.78 22.65
C PHE A 47 -4.06 5.32 21.49
N ALA A 48 -2.73 5.21 21.70
CA ALA A 48 -1.79 4.72 20.69
C ALA A 48 -2.16 3.31 20.21
N THR A 49 -2.51 2.43 21.14
CA THR A 49 -2.89 1.04 20.85
C THR A 49 -4.18 0.99 20.02
N THR A 50 -5.17 1.83 20.36
CA THR A 50 -6.44 1.93 19.62
C THR A 50 -6.22 2.46 18.21
N LEU A 51 -5.40 3.50 18.05
CA LEU A 51 -5.05 4.03 16.72
C LEU A 51 -4.34 2.98 15.86
N LEU A 52 -3.37 2.27 16.42
CA LEU A 52 -2.66 1.22 15.70
C LEU A 52 -3.59 0.06 15.32
N ALA A 53 -4.52 -0.33 16.19
CA ALA A 53 -5.53 -1.35 15.88
C ALA A 53 -6.43 -0.91 14.71
N LEU A 54 -6.91 0.34 14.72
CA LEU A 54 -7.71 0.88 13.61
C LEU A 54 -6.92 0.91 12.30
N GLN A 55 -5.66 1.36 12.33
CA GLN A 55 -4.77 1.34 11.16
C GLN A 55 -4.52 -0.09 10.65
N THR A 56 -4.38 -1.05 11.57
CA THR A 56 -4.24 -2.48 11.24
C THR A 56 -5.46 -2.97 10.46
N VAL A 57 -6.68 -2.59 10.87
CA VAL A 57 -7.91 -2.92 10.14
C VAL A 57 -7.91 -2.29 8.74
N VAL A 58 -7.49 -1.03 8.60
CA VAL A 58 -7.38 -0.37 7.29
C VAL A 58 -6.43 -1.12 6.36
N PHE A 59 -5.26 -1.53 6.86
CA PHE A 59 -4.31 -2.35 6.13
C PHE A 59 -4.89 -3.72 5.76
N ALA A 60 -5.60 -4.38 6.69
CA ALA A 60 -6.26 -5.66 6.43
C ALA A 60 -7.31 -5.56 5.32
N VAL A 61 -8.13 -4.51 5.31
CA VAL A 61 -9.09 -4.23 4.23
C VAL A 61 -8.36 -4.00 2.91
N GLY A 62 -7.29 -3.20 2.90
CA GLY A 62 -6.49 -2.95 1.70
C GLY A 62 -5.84 -4.22 1.13
N ALA A 63 -5.31 -5.08 2.01
CA ALA A 63 -4.66 -6.34 1.68
C ALA A 63 -5.65 -7.40 1.15
N THR A 64 -6.85 -7.50 1.73
CA THR A 64 -7.82 -8.56 1.43
C THR A 64 -8.87 -8.15 0.40
N ALA A 65 -9.50 -7.01 0.60
CA ALA A 65 -10.58 -6.50 -0.22
C ALA A 65 -10.09 -5.56 -1.34
N GLY A 66 -8.83 -5.13 -1.31
CA GLY A 66 -8.19 -4.27 -2.29
C GLY A 66 -8.10 -2.81 -1.86
N VAL A 67 -7.04 -2.12 -2.32
CA VAL A 67 -6.68 -0.76 -1.89
C VAL A 67 -7.79 0.27 -2.13
N GLN A 68 -8.58 0.08 -3.19
CA GLN A 68 -9.70 0.97 -3.57
C GLN A 68 -10.91 0.89 -2.61
N ARG A 69 -10.98 -0.14 -1.76
CA ARG A 69 -12.09 -0.34 -0.81
C ARG A 69 -11.76 0.18 0.60
N THR A 70 -10.55 0.70 0.81
CA THR A 70 -10.17 1.31 2.08
C THR A 70 -10.95 2.60 2.34
N PRO A 71 -11.15 2.99 3.62
CA PRO A 71 -11.76 4.27 3.96
C PRO A 71 -10.96 5.46 3.39
N TYR A 72 -9.63 5.34 3.31
CA TYR A 72 -8.77 6.38 2.74
C TYR A 72 -8.98 6.52 1.22
N ALA A 73 -9.17 5.42 0.49
CA ALA A 73 -9.52 5.48 -0.93
C ALA A 73 -10.93 6.08 -1.14
N TRP A 74 -11.88 5.82 -0.24
CA TRP A 74 -13.18 6.48 -0.28
C TRP A 74 -13.06 7.99 -0.05
N PHE A 75 -12.28 8.40 0.95
CA PHE A 75 -11.99 9.82 1.21
C PHE A 75 -11.34 10.49 0.01
N PHE A 76 -10.31 9.86 -0.58
CA PHE A 76 -9.66 10.37 -1.79
C PHE A 76 -10.67 10.57 -2.92
N ARG A 77 -11.48 9.55 -3.24
CA ARG A 77 -12.47 9.64 -4.33
C ARG A 77 -13.54 10.71 -4.11
N ARG A 78 -14.00 10.90 -2.87
CA ARG A 78 -15.11 11.81 -2.54
C ARG A 78 -14.65 13.25 -2.34
N VAL A 79 -13.46 13.45 -1.79
CA VAL A 79 -13.01 14.76 -1.30
C VAL A 79 -11.86 15.32 -2.13
N VAL A 80 -10.88 14.49 -2.49
CA VAL A 80 -9.65 14.96 -3.16
C VAL A 80 -9.81 14.91 -4.69
N ARG A 81 -10.20 13.74 -5.21
CA ARG A 81 -10.32 13.45 -6.64
C ARG A 81 -11.17 14.46 -7.43
N PRO A 82 -12.34 14.94 -6.94
CA PRO A 82 -13.16 15.90 -7.69
C PRO A 82 -12.50 17.28 -7.89
N ARG A 83 -11.45 17.59 -7.14
CA ARG A 83 -10.71 18.86 -7.20
C ARG A 83 -9.47 18.79 -8.09
N LEU A 84 -9.28 17.66 -8.78
CA LEU A 84 -8.08 17.37 -9.57
C LEU A 84 -8.46 17.01 -11.00
N ASP A 85 -7.61 17.38 -11.95
CA ASP A 85 -7.74 16.96 -13.33
C ASP A 85 -7.68 15.42 -13.48
N PRO A 86 -8.24 14.87 -14.57
CA PRO A 86 -8.06 13.47 -14.93
C PRO A 86 -6.60 13.00 -14.81
N PRO A 87 -6.32 11.80 -14.26
CA PRO A 87 -4.95 11.32 -14.18
C PRO A 87 -4.40 11.14 -15.59
N ALA A 88 -3.13 11.52 -15.78
CA ALA A 88 -2.43 11.30 -17.04
C ALA A 88 -2.29 9.80 -17.34
N GLU A 89 -2.14 8.99 -16.30
CA GLU A 89 -1.97 7.54 -16.37
C GLU A 89 -2.58 6.84 -15.16
N THR A 90 -2.92 5.57 -15.32
CA THR A 90 -3.46 4.72 -14.24
C THR A 90 -2.49 3.60 -13.91
N GLU A 91 -2.34 3.29 -12.62
CA GLU A 91 -1.44 2.26 -12.11
C GLU A 91 -2.17 0.91 -11.90
N ASP A 92 -1.45 -0.22 -12.01
CA ASP A 92 -1.97 -1.54 -11.61
C ASP A 92 -2.26 -1.55 -10.09
N PRO A 93 -3.44 -2.00 -9.62
CA PRO A 93 -3.73 -2.12 -8.19
C PRO A 93 -2.94 -3.20 -7.44
N ARG A 94 -2.28 -4.15 -8.12
CA ARG A 94 -1.60 -5.29 -7.46
C ARG A 94 -0.39 -4.88 -6.60
N PRO A 95 0.58 -4.07 -7.07
CA PRO A 95 1.70 -3.64 -6.24
C PRO A 95 1.26 -2.85 -4.99
N PRO A 96 0.33 -1.88 -5.08
CA PRO A 96 -0.21 -1.21 -3.89
C PRO A 96 -0.90 -2.17 -2.91
N ARG A 97 -1.60 -3.21 -3.40
CA ARG A 97 -2.20 -4.23 -2.53
C ARG A 97 -1.13 -5.03 -1.78
N PHE A 98 -0.02 -5.36 -2.43
CA PHE A 98 1.12 -6.00 -1.78
C PHE A 98 1.74 -5.07 -0.72
N ALA A 99 1.89 -3.77 -1.00
CA ALA A 99 2.36 -2.82 0.00
C ALA A 99 1.45 -2.79 1.25
N GLN A 100 0.11 -2.91 1.09
CA GLN A 100 -0.80 -3.04 2.24
C GLN A 100 -0.57 -4.32 3.05
N THR A 101 -0.21 -5.44 2.42
CA THR A 101 0.11 -6.68 3.14
C THR A 101 1.37 -6.53 3.99
N VAL A 102 2.38 -5.81 3.48
CA VAL A 102 3.61 -5.52 4.22
C VAL A 102 3.32 -4.57 5.39
N GLY A 103 2.55 -3.52 5.14
CA GLY A 103 2.10 -2.60 6.19
C GLY A 103 1.29 -3.30 7.28
N LEU A 104 0.41 -4.24 6.91
CA LEU A 104 -0.33 -5.08 7.84
C LEU A 104 0.60 -5.91 8.73
N ALA A 105 1.63 -6.53 8.16
CA ALA A 105 2.59 -7.33 8.93
C ALA A 105 3.29 -6.48 10.00
N PHE A 106 3.79 -5.30 9.64
CA PHE A 106 4.40 -4.38 10.62
C PHE A 106 3.40 -3.91 11.67
N ALA A 107 2.17 -3.58 11.27
CA ALA A 107 1.15 -3.11 12.20
C ALA A 107 0.73 -4.21 13.20
N VAL A 108 0.60 -5.46 12.76
CA VAL A 108 0.33 -6.61 13.63
C VAL A 108 1.47 -6.84 14.62
N VAL A 109 2.72 -6.86 14.15
CA VAL A 109 3.90 -6.98 15.04
C VAL A 109 3.95 -5.82 16.04
N GLY A 110 3.67 -4.60 15.56
CA GLY A 110 3.58 -3.41 16.38
C GLY A 110 2.54 -3.53 17.48
N LEU A 111 1.33 -3.99 17.11
CA LEU A 111 0.21 -4.17 18.03
C LEU A 111 0.48 -5.26 19.06
N VAL A 112 1.06 -6.39 18.64
CA VAL A 112 1.50 -7.46 19.55
C VAL A 112 2.52 -6.91 20.56
N GLY A 113 3.53 -6.15 20.09
CA GLY A 113 4.53 -5.55 20.97
C GLY A 113 3.94 -4.58 22.01
N LEU A 114 2.97 -3.75 21.61
CA LEU A 114 2.28 -2.85 22.55
C LEU A 114 1.40 -3.61 23.55
N LEU A 115 0.66 -4.64 23.11
CA LEU A 115 -0.25 -5.41 23.96
C LEU A 115 0.48 -6.37 24.91
N SER A 116 1.65 -6.89 24.52
CA SER A 116 2.46 -7.79 25.35
C SER A 116 3.37 -7.05 26.33
N GLY A 117 3.37 -5.70 26.31
CA GLY A 117 4.26 -4.87 27.13
C GLY A 117 5.71 -4.78 26.61
N VAL A 118 6.03 -5.42 25.47
CA VAL A 118 7.34 -5.31 24.82
C VAL A 118 7.36 -4.06 23.95
N THR A 119 7.25 -2.89 24.59
CA THR A 119 7.02 -1.59 23.91
C THR A 119 8.08 -1.30 22.86
N ALA A 120 9.34 -1.68 23.08
CA ALA A 120 10.42 -1.50 22.11
C ALA A 120 10.14 -2.20 20.77
N LEU A 121 9.60 -3.42 20.79
CA LEU A 121 9.17 -4.14 19.59
C LEU A 121 8.07 -3.37 18.86
N GLY A 122 7.10 -2.88 19.62
CA GLY A 122 6.00 -2.04 19.13
C GLY A 122 6.51 -0.81 18.38
N LEU A 123 7.37 -0.02 19.04
CA LEU A 123 7.93 1.22 18.51
C LEU A 123 8.81 0.99 17.27
N VAL A 124 9.66 -0.04 17.27
CA VAL A 124 10.51 -0.36 16.12
C VAL A 124 9.67 -0.75 14.91
N ALA A 125 8.67 -1.64 15.09
CA ALA A 125 7.80 -2.06 13.99
C ALA A 125 6.99 -0.90 13.42
N VAL A 126 6.40 -0.06 14.28
CA VAL A 126 5.66 1.14 13.87
C VAL A 126 6.58 2.17 13.19
N GLY A 127 7.80 2.35 13.69
CA GLY A 127 8.81 3.23 13.11
C GLY A 127 9.20 2.82 11.68
N LEU A 128 9.43 1.52 11.45
CA LEU A 128 9.71 1.01 10.10
C LEU A 128 8.52 1.21 9.16
N ALA A 129 7.29 0.96 9.63
CA ALA A 129 6.09 1.23 8.85
C ALA A 129 5.93 2.72 8.52
N LEU A 130 6.27 3.62 9.46
CA LEU A 130 6.24 5.06 9.24
C LEU A 130 7.26 5.49 8.18
N VAL A 131 8.49 4.97 8.22
CA VAL A 131 9.50 5.27 7.19
C VAL A 131 9.00 4.85 5.81
N ALA A 132 8.44 3.64 5.68
CA ALA A 132 7.87 3.18 4.42
C ALA A 132 6.70 4.07 3.95
N ALA A 133 5.84 4.51 4.86
CA ALA A 133 4.73 5.40 4.54
C ALA A 133 5.21 6.80 4.10
N LEU A 134 6.23 7.37 4.76
CA LEU A 134 6.81 8.67 4.42
C LEU A 134 7.51 8.65 3.06
N LEU A 135 8.23 7.57 2.74
CA LEU A 135 8.85 7.43 1.41
C LEU A 135 7.81 7.49 0.29
N ASN A 136 6.67 6.82 0.48
CA ASN A 136 5.56 6.86 -0.46
C ASN A 136 4.82 8.21 -0.48
N ALA A 137 4.71 8.88 0.67
CA ALA A 137 4.03 10.16 0.78
C ALA A 137 4.82 11.34 0.19
N VAL A 138 6.15 11.34 0.34
CA VAL A 138 7.03 12.47 -0.03
C VAL A 138 7.71 12.27 -1.38
N PHE A 139 8.29 11.09 -1.60
CA PHE A 139 9.12 10.82 -2.79
C PHE A 139 8.39 10.05 -3.88
N ASP A 140 7.10 9.76 -3.68
CA ASP A 140 6.34 8.85 -4.53
C ASP A 140 7.02 7.47 -4.67
N TYR A 141 7.81 7.10 -3.66
CA TYR A 141 8.60 5.88 -3.67
C TYR A 141 7.91 4.81 -2.84
N CYS A 142 7.11 3.98 -3.51
CA CYS A 142 6.48 2.81 -2.93
C CYS A 142 7.47 1.63 -2.88
N LEU A 143 8.25 1.51 -1.80
CA LEU A 143 9.21 0.41 -1.61
C LEU A 143 8.58 -0.99 -1.82
N GLY A 144 7.32 -1.17 -1.38
CA GLY A 144 6.58 -2.41 -1.60
C GLY A 144 6.28 -2.67 -3.08
N CYS A 145 6.03 -1.63 -3.86
CA CYS A 145 5.74 -1.74 -5.29
C CYS A 145 6.99 -2.17 -6.07
N GLU A 146 8.15 -1.57 -5.77
CA GLU A 146 9.44 -1.98 -6.34
C GLU A 146 9.81 -3.41 -5.96
N MET A 147 9.63 -3.79 -4.69
CA MET A 147 9.86 -5.15 -4.22
C MET A 147 8.96 -6.17 -4.94
N TYR A 148 7.69 -5.83 -5.16
CA TYR A 148 6.77 -6.68 -5.93
C TYR A 148 7.24 -6.88 -7.38
N LEU A 149 7.67 -5.81 -8.07
CA LEU A 149 8.18 -5.90 -9.43
C LEU A 149 9.49 -6.70 -9.50
N LEU A 150 10.37 -6.52 -8.53
CA LEU A 150 11.61 -7.29 -8.42
C LEU A 150 11.32 -8.78 -8.23
N LEU A 151 10.43 -9.13 -7.30
CA LEU A 151 10.01 -10.52 -7.07
C LEU A 151 9.40 -11.14 -8.32
N LYS A 152 8.54 -10.39 -9.03
CA LYS A 152 7.93 -10.84 -10.29
C LYS A 152 8.97 -11.06 -11.39
N ARG A 153 10.03 -10.25 -11.47
CA ARG A 153 11.14 -10.44 -12.42
C ARG A 153 11.98 -11.68 -12.10
N LEU A 154 12.08 -12.04 -10.82
CA LEU A 154 12.83 -13.22 -10.37
C LEU A 154 12.03 -14.52 -10.45
N GLN A 155 10.71 -14.46 -10.67
CA GLN A 155 9.87 -15.65 -10.82
C GLN A 155 10.15 -16.35 -12.17
N PRO A 156 10.54 -17.63 -12.16
CA PRO A 156 10.70 -18.41 -13.38
C PRO A 156 9.39 -18.45 -14.16
N THR A 157 9.45 -18.16 -15.46
CA THR A 157 8.33 -18.36 -16.37
C THR A 157 8.16 -19.87 -16.52
N THR A 158 7.21 -20.43 -15.78
CA THR A 158 6.84 -21.85 -15.83
C THR A 158 5.68 -22.05 -16.80
#